data_AF-A0A2M7S4T7-F1
#
_entry.id   AF-A0A2M7S4T7-F1
#
_cell.length_a   1.000
_cell.length_b   1.000
_cell.length_c   1.000
_cell.angle_alpha   90.00
_cell.angle_beta   90.00
_cell.angle_gamma   90.00
#
_symmetry.space_group_name_H-M   'P 1'
#
loop_
_entity.id
_entity.type
_entity.pdbx_description
1 polymer ?
#
loop_
_entity_poly.entity_id
_entity_poly.type
_entity_poly.pdbx_seq_one_letter_code
_entity_poly.pdbx_strand_id
1 'polypeptide(L)'
;MATILIVDDEPFLIMDGLQIIKSLKANEKTKNIPVIMCTARDSVSDVDESFRLGAVGYIVKPFSLQRIRDKVDEILGDKKEEGVTANSPEGI
;
A
#
# COMPACT_ATOMS: atom_id res chain seq x y z
N MET A 1 9.20 -17.53 -0.61
CA MET A 1 8.37 -16.72 0.29
C MET A 1 8.57 -15.27 -0.11
N ALA A 2 7.55 -14.60 -0.64
CA ALA A 2 7.60 -13.16 -0.90
C ALA A 2 7.33 -12.43 0.42
N THR A 3 8.15 -11.44 0.75
CA THR A 3 8.00 -10.62 1.96
C THR A 3 7.59 -9.22 1.53
N ILE A 4 6.56 -8.65 2.16
CA ILE A 4 6.13 -7.25 2.00
C ILE A 4 6.32 -6.55 3.33
N LEU A 5 6.82 -5.32 3.29
CA LEU A 5 6.90 -4.45 4.46
C LEU A 5 5.77 -3.43 4.42
N ILE A 6 5.06 -3.31 5.54
CA ILE A 6 4.05 -2.27 5.76
C ILE A 6 4.67 -1.24 6.70
N VAL A 7 4.80 0.00 6.23
CA VAL A 7 5.31 1.12 7.03
C VAL A 7 4.11 1.86 7.58
N ASP A 8 3.93 1.79 8.89
CA ASP A 8 2.94 2.56 9.60
C ASP A 8 3.50 3.93 9.97
N ASP A 9 2.80 4.99 9.56
CA ASP A 9 3.17 6.37 9.85
C ASP A 9 2.21 6.93 10.91
N GLU A 10 2.79 7.27 12.05
CA GLU A 10 2.12 7.89 13.19
C GLU A 10 2.87 9.17 13.57
N PRO A 11 2.16 10.28 13.87
CA PRO A 11 2.81 11.56 14.17
C PRO A 11 3.79 11.53 15.36
N PHE A 12 3.64 10.56 16.27
CA PHE A 12 4.48 10.41 17.45
C PHE A 12 5.68 9.46 17.23
N LEU A 13 5.86 8.93 16.01
CA LEU A 13 6.99 8.08 15.69
C LEU A 13 8.28 8.90 15.62
N ILE A 14 9.40 8.28 16.00
CA ILE A 14 10.73 8.92 15.98
C ILE A 14 11.20 9.23 14.54
N MET A 15 10.63 8.54 13.55
CA MET A 15 11.00 8.65 12.14
C MET A 15 9.76 8.74 11.26
N ASP A 16 9.78 9.64 10.28
CA ASP A 16 8.68 9.85 9.34
C ASP A 16 8.59 8.70 8.33
N GLY A 17 7.36 8.29 7.97
CA GLY A 17 7.12 7.17 7.05
C GLY A 17 7.87 7.29 5.71
N LEU A 18 8.00 8.51 5.15
CA LEU A 18 8.74 8.74 3.91
C LEU A 18 10.24 8.52 4.09
N GLN A 19 10.81 8.92 5.24
CA GLN A 19 12.21 8.68 5.57
C GLN A 19 12.52 7.19 5.72
N ILE A 20 11.58 6.42 6.28
CA ILE A 20 11.69 4.96 6.39
C ILE A 20 11.75 4.34 4.99
N ILE A 21 10.81 4.70 4.09
CA ILE A 21 10.79 4.20 2.71
C ILE A 21 12.13 4.50 2.02
N LYS A 22 12.59 5.74 2.09
CA LYS A 22 13.87 6.17 1.51
C LYS A 22 15.04 5.32 2.04
N SER A 23 15.10 5.08 3.35
CA SER A 23 16.17 4.31 3.97
C SER A 23 16.13 2.83 3.57
N LEU A 24 14.93 2.23 3.50
CA LEU A 24 14.75 0.85 3.04
C LEU A 24 15.16 0.68 1.58
N LYS A 25 14.84 1.65 0.72
CA LYS A 25 15.19 1.62 -0.71
C LYS A 25 16.65 1.94 -1.00
N ALA A 26 17.33 2.67 -0.12
CA ALA A 26 18.76 2.91 -0.24
C ALA A 26 19.64 1.73 0.23
N ASN A 27 19.10 0.80 1.03
CA ASN A 27 19.87 -0.31 1.58
C ASN A 27 19.81 -1.56 0.67
N GLU A 28 20.97 -2.05 0.25
CA GLU A 28 21.14 -3.21 -0.64
C GLU A 28 20.37 -4.46 -0.20
N LYS A 29 20.22 -4.68 1.11
CA LYS A 29 19.53 -5.86 1.65
C LYS A 29 18.01 -5.74 1.59
N THR A 30 17.47 -4.53 1.56
CA THR A 30 16.03 -4.26 1.68
C THR A 30 15.42 -3.58 0.44
N LYS A 31 16.23 -3.04 -0.48
CA LYS A 31 15.76 -2.25 -1.62
C LYS A 31 14.76 -2.97 -2.52
N ASN A 32 14.92 -4.29 -2.65
CA ASN A 32 14.07 -5.13 -3.48
C ASN A 32 12.76 -5.55 -2.79
N ILE A 33 12.61 -5.30 -1.48
CA ILE A 33 11.41 -5.65 -0.75
C ILE A 33 10.30 -4.65 -1.12
N PRO A 34 9.11 -5.10 -1.57
CA PRO A 34 7.96 -4.22 -1.78
C PRO A 34 7.56 -3.53 -0.48
N VAL A 35 7.34 -2.22 -0.54
CA VAL A 35 6.93 -1.40 0.62
C VAL A 35 5.56 -0.79 0.34
N ILE A 36 4.63 -0.97 1.28
CA ILE A 36 3.32 -0.30 1.30
C ILE A 36 3.33 0.73 2.42
N MET A 37 2.99 1.97 2.11
CA MET A 37 2.81 3.02 3.12
C MET A 37 1.39 2.98 3.67
N CYS A 38 1.26 3.01 5.00
CA CYS A 38 -0.01 3.11 5.72
C CYS A 38 0.01 4.36 6.61
N THR A 39 -0.85 5.33 6.35
CA THR A 39 -0.83 6.63 7.06
C THR A 39 -2.22 7.26 7.14
N ALA A 40 -2.43 8.20 8.05
CA ALA A 40 -3.62 9.05 8.08
C ALA A 40 -3.53 10.24 7.09
N ARG A 41 -2.34 10.48 6.51
CA ARG A 41 -2.15 11.52 5.48
C ARG A 41 -2.80 11.04 4.18
N ASP A 42 -3.57 11.90 3.52
CA ASP A 42 -4.29 11.58 2.27
C ASP A 42 -4.07 12.62 1.17
N SER A 43 -3.12 13.54 1.38
CA SER A 43 -2.80 14.55 0.38
C SER A 43 -2.16 13.91 -0.86
N VAL A 44 -2.52 14.40 -2.04
CA VAL A 44 -1.94 13.95 -3.32
C VAL A 44 -0.42 14.05 -3.31
N SER A 45 0.12 15.12 -2.68
CA SER A 45 1.56 15.32 -2.56
C SER A 45 2.25 14.22 -1.75
N ASP A 46 1.66 13.78 -0.64
CA ASP A 46 2.22 12.72 0.20
C ASP A 46 2.20 11.37 -0.52
N VAL A 47 1.10 11.08 -1.22
CA VAL A 47 0.94 9.89 -2.04
C VAL A 47 2.03 9.86 -3.12
N ASP A 48 2.15 10.93 -3.92
CA ASP A 48 3.12 11.02 -5.00
C ASP A 48 4.56 10.91 -4.49
N GLU A 49 4.88 11.56 -3.37
CA GLU A 49 6.22 11.49 -2.77
C GLU A 49 6.57 10.07 -2.31
N SER A 50 5.62 9.37 -1.69
CA SER A 50 5.85 7.98 -1.26
C SER A 50 6.21 7.06 -2.44
N PHE A 51 5.53 7.22 -3.57
CA PHE A 51 5.81 6.46 -4.80
C PHE A 51 7.15 6.85 -5.42
N ARG A 52 7.49 8.16 -5.45
CA ARG A 52 8.81 8.62 -5.90
C ARG A 52 9.95 8.01 -5.09
N LEU A 53 9.75 7.81 -3.78
CA LEU A 53 10.73 7.20 -2.89
C LEU A 53 10.78 5.67 -3.01
N GLY A 54 9.90 5.06 -3.80
CA GLY A 54 9.89 3.63 -4.13
C GLY A 54 8.88 2.79 -3.38
N ALA A 55 7.88 3.39 -2.72
CA ALA A 55 6.71 2.63 -2.30
C ALA A 55 6.02 2.02 -3.54
N VAL A 56 5.43 0.84 -3.36
CA VAL A 56 4.63 0.18 -4.42
C VAL A 56 3.14 0.20 -4.10
N GLY A 57 2.77 0.68 -2.93
CA GLY A 57 1.39 0.82 -2.49
C GLY A 57 1.23 1.87 -1.42
N TYR A 58 0.02 2.38 -1.31
CA TYR A 58 -0.38 3.40 -0.33
C TYR A 58 -1.79 3.09 0.19
N ILE A 59 -1.97 3.15 1.51
CA ILE A 59 -3.25 2.89 2.17
C ILE A 59 -3.49 4.00 3.20
N VAL A 60 -4.60 4.72 3.02
CA VAL A 60 -5.07 5.74 3.97
C VAL A 60 -5.83 5.06 5.12
N LYS A 61 -5.54 5.48 6.35
CA LYS A 61 -6.28 5.09 7.55
C LYS A 61 -7.61 5.87 7.66
N PRO A 62 -8.66 5.26 8.23
CA PRO A 62 -8.75 3.86 8.66
C PRO A 62 -8.95 2.90 7.47
N PHE A 63 -8.42 1.69 7.58
CA PHE A 63 -8.56 0.64 6.56
C PHE A 63 -9.08 -0.66 7.16
N SER A 64 -9.67 -1.52 6.31
CA SER A 64 -10.05 -2.87 6.69
C SER A 64 -8.93 -3.87 6.40
N LEU A 65 -8.95 -5.03 7.07
CA LEU A 65 -8.04 -6.14 6.73
C LEU A 65 -8.22 -6.59 5.27
N GLN A 66 -9.43 -6.51 4.74
CA GLN A 66 -9.71 -6.81 3.33
C GLN A 66 -8.94 -5.87 2.40
N ARG A 67 -8.94 -4.55 2.69
CA ARG A 67 -8.19 -3.56 1.91
C ARG A 67 -6.68 -3.86 1.87
N ILE A 68 -6.09 -4.29 3.00
CA ILE A 68 -4.68 -4.70 3.04
C ILE A 68 -4.48 -5.93 2.15
N ARG A 69 -5.33 -6.95 2.27
CA ARG A 69 -5.25 -8.17 1.47
C ARG A 69 -5.34 -7.86 -0.02
N ASP A 70 -6.33 -7.11 -0.45
CA ASP A 70 -6.52 -6.74 -1.85
C ASP A 70 -5.28 -6.03 -2.41
N LYS A 71 -4.69 -5.11 -1.63
CA LYS A 71 -3.48 -4.39 -2.04
C LYS A 71 -2.24 -5.30 -2.10
N VAL A 72 -2.11 -6.24 -1.17
CA VAL A 72 -1.03 -7.23 -1.17
C VAL A 72 -1.16 -8.15 -2.39
N ASP A 73 -2.36 -8.64 -2.66
CA ASP A 73 -2.67 -9.53 -3.79
C ASP A 73 -2.37 -8.81 -5.12
N GLU A 74 -2.75 -7.54 -5.25
CA GLU A 74 -2.43 -6.67 -6.40
C GLU A 74 -0.91 -6.57 -6.64
N ILE A 75 -0.12 -6.37 -5.57
CA ILE A 75 1.34 -6.21 -5.66
C ILE A 75 2.04 -7.54 -5.98
N LEU A 76 1.54 -8.65 -5.46
CA LEU A 76 2.10 -9.98 -5.72
C LEU A 76 1.67 -10.56 -7.08
N GLY A 77 0.68 -9.96 -7.74
CA GLY A 77 0.16 -10.40 -9.02
C GLY A 77 -0.86 -11.54 -8.93
N ASP A 78 -1.38 -11.82 -7.73
CA ASP A 78 -2.45 -12.79 -7.51
C ASP A 78 -3.81 -12.14 -7.83
N LYS A 79 -4.08 -11.98 -9.13
CA LYS A 79 -5.40 -11.52 -9.60
C LYS A 79 -6.45 -12.56 -9.22
N LYS A 80 -7.26 -12.27 -8.20
CA LYS A 80 -8.62 -12.81 -8.17
C LYS A 80 -9.40 -12.09 -9.26
N GLU A 81 -9.83 -12.84 -10.27
CA GLU A 81 -10.87 -12.40 -11.17
C GLU A 81 -12.06 -11.90 -10.35
N GLU A 82 -12.52 -10.69 -10.64
CA GLU A 82 -13.78 -10.17 -10.13
C GLU A 82 -14.88 -11.16 -10.53
N GLY A 83 -15.39 -11.90 -9.54
CA GLY A 83 -16.59 -12.69 -9.72
C GLY A 83 -17.74 -11.76 -10.09
N VAL A 84 -18.14 -11.82 -11.36
CA VAL A 84 -19.45 -11.38 -11.84
C VAL A 84 -20.50 -11.85 -10.84
N THR A 85 -21.15 -10.90 -10.16
CA THR A 85 -22.47 -11.13 -9.59
C THR A 85 -23.41 -10.03 -10.04
N ALA A 86 -24.24 -10.44 -11.01
CA ALA A 86 -25.57 -9.94 -11.35
C ALA A 86 -25.69 -8.47 -11.78
N ASN A 87 -25.56 -8.25 -13.09
CA ASN A 87 -26.63 -7.52 -13.77
C ASN A 87 -27.93 -8.33 -13.62
N SER A 88 -28.94 -7.74 -13.00
CA SER A 88 -30.29 -7.79 -13.54
C SER A 88 -30.91 -6.42 -13.30
N PRO A 89 -31.22 -5.66 -14.36
CA PRO A 89 -32.16 -4.57 -14.26
C PRO A 89 -33.53 -5.21 -14.04
N GLU A 90 -34.17 -4.96 -12.91
CA GLU A 90 -35.61 -5.15 -12.83
C GLU A 90 -36.27 -4.06 -13.69
N GLY A 91 -36.59 -4.40 -14.94
CA GLY A 91 -37.88 -4.01 -15.52
C GLY A 91 -38.94 -4.88 -14.84
N ILE A 92 -40.12 -4.39 -14.48
CA ILE A 92 -41.13 -3.67 -15.28
C ILE A 92 -41.76 -2.58 -14.40
#